data_AF-A0AAI8KFZ1-F1
#
_entry.id   AF-A0AAI8KFZ1-F1
#
_cell.length_a   1.000
_cell.length_b   1.000
_cell.length_c   1.000
_cell.angle_alpha   90.00
_cell.angle_beta   90.00
_cell.angle_gamma   90.00
#
_symmetry.space_group_name_H-M   'P 1'
#
loop_
_entity.id
_entity.type
_entity.pdbx_description
1 polymer ?
#
loop_
_entity_poly.entity_id
_entity_poly.type
_entity_poly.pdbx_seq_one_letter_code
_entity_poly.pdbx_strand_id
1 'polypeptide(L)'
;MRTVRGSLGLTQEGLGHAISRTYAAKIENAVSSPTLDKFTELAAALNLSPVALLSLVIATRDNVPTSTVLTEAADQLKAIEAKISPSDIAAQLTGKEIVKRPAARPADPLKLQQVLESKNAGLTKAETARQLGLSRSTVGFLWDRSPTTEK
;
A
#
# COMPACT_ATOMS: atom_id res chain seq x y z
N MET A 1 9.64 -9.16 22.18
CA MET A 1 8.98 -10.48 21.99
C MET A 1 9.26 -11.43 23.13
N ARG A 2 10.48 -11.95 23.30
CA ARG A 2 10.81 -12.94 24.35
C ARG A 2 10.36 -12.54 25.76
N THR A 3 10.69 -11.31 26.17
CA THR A 3 10.30 -10.76 27.48
C THR A 3 8.79 -10.63 27.63
N VAL A 4 8.10 -10.07 26.62
CA VAL A 4 6.63 -9.91 26.62
C VAL A 4 5.93 -11.27 26.67
N ARG A 5 6.39 -12.24 25.89
CA ARG A 5 5.86 -13.61 25.90
C ARG A 5 6.06 -14.24 27.28
N GLY A 6 7.26 -14.08 27.86
CA GLY A 6 7.60 -14.60 29.20
C GLY A 6 6.74 -13.98 30.30
N SER A 7 6.50 -12.66 30.28
CA SER A 7 5.64 -11.99 31.26
C SER A 7 4.17 -12.41 31.17
N LEU A 8 3.73 -12.89 30.01
CA LEU A 8 2.38 -13.41 29.78
C LEU A 8 2.27 -14.92 30.09
N GLY A 9 3.35 -15.58 30.54
CA GLY A 9 3.35 -17.02 30.82
C GLY A 9 3.17 -17.90 29.58
N LEU A 10 3.37 -17.36 28.38
CA LEU A 10 3.16 -18.07 27.12
C LEU A 10 4.40 -18.88 26.73
N THR A 11 4.22 -20.15 26.38
CA THR A 11 5.27 -20.93 25.72
C THR A 11 5.34 -20.57 24.23
N GLN A 12 6.43 -20.93 23.55
CA GLN A 12 6.47 -20.80 22.09
C GLN A 12 5.41 -21.70 21.42
N GLU A 13 5.06 -22.83 22.03
CA GLU A 13 3.98 -23.71 21.57
C GLU A 13 2.59 -23.09 21.79
N GLY A 14 2.42 -22.31 22.87
CA GLY A 14 1.20 -21.56 23.15
C GLY A 14 0.91 -20.44 22.13
N LEU A 15 1.90 -20.04 21.33
CA LEU A 15 1.72 -19.13 20.19
C LEU A 15 1.26 -19.86 18.90
N GLY A 16 1.25 -21.20 18.93
CA GLY A 16 1.16 -22.08 17.75
C GLY A 16 -0.13 -21.97 16.92
N HIS A 17 -1.20 -21.39 17.46
CA HIS A 17 -2.44 -21.17 16.70
C HIS A 17 -2.34 -20.01 15.70
N ALA A 18 -1.46 -19.04 15.94
CA ALA A 18 -1.30 -17.86 15.10
C ALA A 18 0.05 -17.84 14.34
N ILE A 19 1.10 -18.47 14.89
CA ILE A 19 2.45 -18.43 14.35
C ILE A 19 3.21 -19.73 14.62
N SER A 20 3.93 -20.23 13.63
CA SER A 20 4.72 -21.46 13.80
C SER A 20 5.84 -21.28 14.85
N ARG A 21 6.17 -22.35 15.57
CA ARG A 21 7.29 -22.38 16.52
C ARG A 21 8.60 -21.91 15.88
N THR A 22 8.89 -22.39 14.67
CA THR A 22 10.08 -22.00 13.91
C THR A 22 10.10 -20.51 13.60
N TYR A 23 8.95 -19.92 13.28
CA TYR A 23 8.85 -18.49 13.02
C TYR A 23 9.05 -17.67 14.31
N ALA A 24 8.37 -18.04 15.40
CA ALA A 24 8.56 -17.39 16.70
C ALA A 24 10.02 -17.44 17.14
N ALA A 25 10.70 -18.58 16.97
CA ALA A 25 12.12 -18.72 17.27
C ALA A 25 13.01 -17.83 16.38
N LYS A 26 12.73 -17.74 15.08
CA LYS A 26 13.48 -16.83 14.17
C LYS A 26 13.33 -15.36 14.58
N ILE A 27 12.12 -14.93 14.95
CA ILE A 27 11.87 -13.57 15.44
C ILE A 27 12.60 -13.33 16.78
N GLU A 28 12.48 -14.26 17.74
CA GLU A 28 13.10 -14.11 19.06
C GLU A 28 14.63 -14.15 19.05
N ASN A 29 15.23 -14.69 17.98
CA ASN A 29 16.68 -14.73 17.77
C ASN A 29 17.15 -13.71 16.72
N ALA A 30 16.30 -12.76 16.31
CA ALA A 30 16.63 -11.72 15.32
C ALA A 30 17.12 -12.28 13.96
N VAL A 31 16.73 -13.50 13.61
CA VAL A 31 17.07 -14.15 12.32
C VAL A 31 16.18 -13.64 11.19
N SER A 32 14.99 -13.12 11.50
CA SER A 32 14.06 -12.57 10.52
C SER A 32 13.31 -11.36 11.07
N SER A 33 12.84 -10.50 10.17
CA SER A 33 11.90 -9.42 10.48
C SER A 33 10.49 -9.78 10.00
N PRO A 34 9.43 -9.45 10.77
CA PRO A 34 8.07 -9.72 10.35
C PRO A 34 7.60 -8.75 9.27
N THR A 35 6.79 -9.24 8.32
CA THR A 35 5.94 -8.36 7.51
C THR A 35 4.86 -7.73 8.39
N LEU A 36 4.15 -6.70 7.91
CA LEU A 36 3.06 -6.08 8.69
C LEU A 36 1.93 -7.07 9.02
N ASP A 37 1.59 -7.96 8.09
CA ASP A 37 0.60 -9.02 8.32
C ASP A 37 1.06 -9.96 9.43
N LYS A 38 2.30 -10.43 9.36
CA LYS A 38 2.86 -11.30 10.41
C LYS A 38 3.04 -10.59 11.73
N PHE A 39 3.33 -9.30 11.73
CA PHE A 39 3.36 -8.49 12.94
C PHE A 39 1.98 -8.42 13.60
N THR A 40 0.91 -8.33 12.80
CA THR A 40 -0.47 -8.33 13.29
C THR A 40 -0.85 -9.67 13.89
N GLU A 41 -0.49 -10.78 13.23
CA GLU A 41 -0.64 -12.13 13.79
C GLU A 41 0.14 -12.32 15.10
N LEU A 42 1.38 -11.82 15.17
CA LEU A 42 2.23 -11.85 16.37
C LEU A 42 1.60 -11.08 17.54
N ALA A 43 1.06 -9.89 17.27
CA ALA A 43 0.38 -9.09 18.28
C ALA A 43 -0.85 -9.82 18.83
N ALA A 44 -1.68 -10.39 17.94
CA ALA A 44 -2.84 -11.18 18.32
C ALA A 44 -2.44 -12.41 19.16
N ALA A 45 -1.37 -13.12 18.79
CA ALA A 45 -0.85 -14.26 19.54
C ALA A 45 -0.38 -13.90 20.96
N LEU A 46 0.01 -12.64 21.17
CA LEU A 46 0.39 -12.08 22.48
C LEU A 46 -0.78 -11.42 23.22
N ASN A 47 -2.01 -11.51 22.71
CA ASN A 47 -3.18 -10.80 23.24
C ASN A 47 -2.97 -9.27 23.32
N LEU A 48 -2.26 -8.72 22.35
CA LEU A 48 -2.01 -7.28 22.22
C LEU A 48 -2.60 -6.75 20.92
N SER A 49 -2.99 -5.49 20.90
CA SER A 49 -3.21 -4.79 19.63
C SER A 49 -1.86 -4.56 18.92
N PRO A 50 -1.83 -4.49 17.58
CA PRO A 50 -0.60 -4.16 16.85
C PRO A 50 0.01 -2.83 17.30
N VAL A 51 -0.83 -1.84 17.59
CA VAL A 51 -0.39 -0.53 18.10
C VAL A 51 0.32 -0.71 19.45
N ALA A 52 -0.25 -1.45 20.40
CA ALA A 52 0.37 -1.66 21.71
C ALA A 52 1.72 -2.38 21.60
N LEU A 53 1.81 -3.42 20.77
CA LEU A 53 3.08 -4.13 20.53
C LEU A 53 4.12 -3.21 19.87
N LEU A 54 3.71 -2.38 18.91
CA LEU A 54 4.61 -1.46 18.21
C LEU A 54 5.09 -0.34 19.14
N SER A 55 4.19 0.21 19.96
CA SER A 55 4.54 1.21 20.97
C SER A 55 5.56 0.67 21.97
N LEU A 56 5.42 -0.58 22.42
CA LEU A 56 6.42 -1.24 23.28
C LEU A 56 7.79 -1.33 22.59
N VAL A 57 7.82 -1.70 21.31
CA VAL A 57 9.06 -1.82 20.53
C VAL A 57 9.74 -0.45 20.39
N ILE A 58 9.00 0.59 20.01
CA ILE A 58 9.52 1.95 19.81
C ILE A 58 10.01 2.52 21.15
N ALA A 59 9.18 2.42 22.20
CA ALA A 59 9.52 2.90 23.54
C ALA A 59 10.82 2.25 24.06
N THR A 60 10.99 0.95 23.85
CA THR A 60 12.21 0.23 24.24
C THR A 60 13.43 0.66 23.42
N ARG A 61 13.27 0.85 22.10
CA ARG A 61 14.36 1.28 21.20
C ARG A 61 14.86 2.68 21.58
N ASP A 62 13.94 3.59 21.84
CA ASP A 62 14.22 5.01 22.06
C ASP A 62 14.44 5.33 23.55
N ASN A 63 14.33 4.31 24.42
CA ASN A 63 14.47 4.42 25.87
C ASN A 63 13.54 5.48 26.50
N VAL A 64 12.27 5.45 26.10
CA VAL A 64 11.22 6.34 26.58
C VAL A 64 10.02 5.56 27.11
N PRO A 65 9.15 6.17 27.94
CA PRO A 65 7.89 5.53 28.33
C PRO A 65 6.97 5.29 27.13
N THR A 66 6.18 4.20 27.18
CA THR A 66 5.16 3.91 26.15
C THR A 66 4.11 5.01 26.04
N SER A 67 3.81 5.70 27.15
CA SER A 67 2.90 6.85 27.17
C SER A 67 3.40 8.01 26.31
N THR A 68 4.71 8.27 26.27
CA THR A 68 5.28 9.33 25.43
C THR A 68 5.07 9.00 23.95
N VAL A 69 5.36 7.77 23.54
CA VAL A 69 5.15 7.30 22.16
C VAL A 69 3.68 7.44 21.75
N LEU A 70 2.75 7.07 22.62
CA LEU A 70 1.32 7.15 22.33
C LEU A 70 0.82 8.60 22.25
N THR A 71 1.29 9.49 23.12
CA THR A 71 0.94 10.92 23.08
C THR A 71 1.45 11.57 21.80
N GLU A 72 2.70 11.33 21.44
CA GLU A 72 3.29 11.86 20.19
C GLU A 72 2.55 11.36 18.96
N ALA A 73 2.23 10.05 18.91
CA ALA A 73 1.45 9.48 17.82
C ALA A 73 0.04 10.11 17.74
N ALA A 74 -0.62 10.32 18.88
CA ALA A 74 -1.93 10.97 18.92
C ALA A 74 -1.88 12.42 18.40
N ASP A 75 -0.85 13.18 18.76
CA ASP A 75 -0.69 14.56 18.28
C ASP A 75 -0.34 14.63 16.78
N GLN A 76 0.47 13.70 16.29
CA GLN A 76 0.74 13.56 14.85
C GLN A 76 -0.53 13.20 14.07
N LEU A 77 -1.37 12.29 14.59
CA LEU A 77 -2.63 11.92 13.97
C LEU A 77 -3.58 13.12 13.89
N LYS A 78 -3.76 13.89 14.97
CA LYS A 78 -4.57 15.12 14.94
C LYS A 78 -4.09 16.11 13.88
N ALA A 79 -2.77 16.28 13.74
CA ALA A 79 -2.19 17.18 12.75
C ALA A 79 -2.42 16.71 11.30
N ILE A 80 -2.49 15.39 11.07
CA ILE A 80 -2.77 14.80 9.76
C ILE A 80 -4.27 14.85 9.46
N GLU A 81 -5.13 14.57 10.43
CA GLU A 81 -6.60 14.65 10.29
C GLU A 81 -7.08 16.06 9.92
N ALA A 82 -6.34 17.10 10.30
CA ALA A 82 -6.59 18.47 9.86
C ALA A 82 -6.30 18.71 8.36
N LYS A 83 -5.52 17.83 7.72
CA LYS A 83 -5.08 17.96 6.32
C LYS A 83 -5.71 16.92 5.40
N ILE A 84 -6.12 15.79 5.95
CA ILE A 84 -6.58 14.62 5.21
C ILE A 84 -7.83 14.09 5.92
N SER A 85 -8.91 13.95 5.16
CA SER A 85 -10.12 13.32 5.66
C SER A 85 -10.09 11.79 5.43
N PRO A 86 -10.83 10.99 6.23
CA PRO A 86 -11.01 9.57 5.96
C PRO A 86 -11.55 9.29 4.55
N SER A 87 -12.38 10.19 4.01
CA SER A 87 -12.88 10.11 2.63
C SER A 87 -11.78 10.25 1.58
N ASP A 88 -10.75 11.06 1.83
CA ASP A 88 -9.63 11.22 0.90
C ASP A 88 -8.81 9.92 0.79
N ILE A 89 -8.64 9.21 1.91
CA ILE A 89 -7.99 7.91 1.95
C ILE A 89 -8.88 6.86 1.27
N ALA A 90 -10.18 6.84 1.57
CA ALA A 90 -11.13 5.91 0.99
C ALA A 90 -11.23 6.06 -0.54
N ALA A 91 -11.11 7.28 -1.07
CA ALA A 91 -11.10 7.55 -2.50
C ALA A 91 -9.91 6.90 -3.23
N GLN A 92 -8.83 6.57 -2.52
CA GLN A 92 -7.67 5.85 -3.07
C GLN A 92 -7.85 4.32 -3.03
N LEU A 93 -8.96 3.81 -2.52
CA LEU A 93 -9.20 2.38 -2.33
C LEU A 93 -10.41 1.90 -3.16
N THR A 94 -10.28 0.71 -3.75
CA THR A 94 -11.38 -0.06 -4.34
C THR A 94 -11.47 -1.39 -3.59
N GLY A 95 -12.31 -1.44 -2.56
CA GLY A 95 -12.35 -2.56 -1.63
C GLY A 95 -11.04 -2.70 -0.86
N LYS A 96 -10.29 -3.79 -1.08
CA LYS A 96 -8.96 -4.03 -0.47
C LYS A 96 -7.79 -3.61 -1.37
N GLU A 97 -8.05 -3.17 -2.59
CA GLU A 97 -7.00 -2.79 -3.54
C GLU A 97 -6.82 -1.27 -3.60
N ILE A 98 -5.60 -0.84 -3.90
CA ILE A 98 -5.28 0.58 -4.12
C ILE A 98 -5.64 0.93 -5.56
N VAL A 99 -6.37 2.04 -5.75
CA VAL A 99 -6.70 2.59 -7.06
C VAL A 99 -5.40 2.87 -7.81
N LYS A 100 -5.24 2.25 -8.99
CA LYS A 100 -4.08 2.50 -9.84
C LYS A 100 -4.08 3.97 -10.26
N ARG A 101 -3.00 4.67 -9.94
CA ARG A 101 -2.80 6.05 -10.39
C ARG A 101 -2.94 6.09 -11.92
N PRO A 102 -3.75 7.01 -12.48
CA PRO A 102 -3.80 7.16 -13.93
C PRO A 102 -2.40 7.46 -14.46
N ALA A 103 -2.11 6.97 -15.68
CA ALA A 103 -0.80 7.15 -16.28
C ALA A 103 -0.40 8.64 -16.27
N ALA A 104 0.81 8.93 -15.79
CA ALA A 104 1.32 10.28 -15.49
C ALA A 104 1.30 11.28 -16.67
N ARG A 105 1.04 10.82 -17.89
CA ARG A 105 0.84 11.66 -19.06
C ARG A 105 -0.60 11.49 -19.53
N PRO A 106 -1.48 12.50 -19.34
CA PRO A 106 -2.73 12.56 -20.06
C PRO A 106 -2.41 12.39 -21.55
N ALA A 107 -3.05 11.41 -22.19
CA ALA A 107 -3.00 11.37 -23.65
C ALA A 107 -3.64 12.67 -24.12
N ASP A 108 -2.92 13.46 -24.93
CA ASP A 108 -3.48 14.64 -25.59
C ASP A 108 -4.80 14.24 -26.26
N PRO A 109 -5.96 14.74 -25.77
CA PRO A 109 -7.27 14.22 -26.15
C PRO A 109 -7.53 14.38 -27.65
N LEU A 110 -6.95 15.42 -28.26
CA LEU A 110 -7.02 15.65 -29.71
C LEU A 110 -6.30 14.54 -30.48
N LYS A 111 -5.10 14.15 -30.02
CA LYS A 111 -4.34 13.07 -30.67
C LYS A 111 -5.00 11.71 -30.48
N LEU A 112 -5.60 11.47 -29.30
CA LEU A 112 -6.36 10.24 -29.05
C LEU A 112 -7.56 10.15 -29.99
N GLN A 113 -8.34 11.23 -30.12
CA GLN A 113 -9.49 11.26 -31.02
C GLN A 113 -9.07 11.02 -32.48
N GLN A 114 -8.05 11.73 -32.97
CA GLN A 114 -7.54 11.57 -34.34
C GLN A 114 -7.05 10.15 -34.65
N VAL A 115 -6.37 9.50 -33.69
CA VAL A 115 -5.91 8.11 -33.84
C VAL A 115 -7.09 7.14 -33.89
N LEU A 116 -8.13 7.36 -33.06
CA LEU A 116 -9.33 6.52 -33.05
C LEU A 116 -10.20 6.71 -34.30
N GLU A 117 -10.33 7.94 -34.80
CA GLU A 117 -11.00 8.23 -36.07
C GLU A 117 -10.28 7.54 -37.23
N SER A 118 -8.94 7.59 -37.26
CA SER A 118 -8.14 6.90 -38.27
C SER A 118 -8.29 5.37 -38.18
N LYS A 119 -8.37 4.82 -36.97
CA LYS A 119 -8.65 3.40 -36.72
C LYS A 119 -10.03 3.00 -37.24
N ASN A 120 -11.06 3.81 -36.96
CA ASN A 120 -12.43 3.57 -37.42
C ASN A 120 -12.58 3.72 -38.93
N ALA A 121 -11.75 4.56 -39.57
CA ALA A 121 -11.65 4.68 -41.02
C ALA A 121 -10.89 3.50 -41.68
N GLY A 122 -10.44 2.50 -40.90
CA GLY A 122 -9.81 1.28 -41.41
C GLY A 122 -8.31 1.40 -41.70
N LEU A 123 -7.66 2.49 -41.31
CA LEU A 123 -6.21 2.64 -41.49
C LEU A 123 -5.43 1.70 -40.58
N THR A 124 -4.21 1.38 -40.97
CA THR A 124 -3.25 0.66 -40.12
C THR A 124 -2.51 1.61 -39.18
N LYS A 125 -1.98 1.09 -38.06
CA LYS A 125 -1.13 1.85 -37.11
C LYS A 125 0.02 2.59 -37.82
N ALA A 126 0.55 2.04 -38.91
CA ALA A 126 1.63 2.63 -39.69
C ALA A 126 1.17 3.82 -40.54
N GLU A 127 0.00 3.72 -41.17
CA GLU A 127 -0.59 4.78 -41.98
C GLU A 127 -1.07 5.93 -41.10
N THR A 128 -1.71 5.63 -39.97
CA THR A 128 -2.12 6.63 -38.98
C THR A 128 -0.92 7.41 -38.42
N ALA A 129 0.22 6.75 -38.18
CA ALA A 129 1.45 7.42 -37.76
C ALA A 129 1.97 8.41 -38.81
N ARG A 130 1.92 8.02 -40.09
CA ARG A 130 2.33 8.88 -41.22
C ARG A 130 1.36 10.04 -41.41
N GLN A 131 0.05 9.79 -41.35
CA GLN A 131 -0.98 10.80 -41.58
C GLN A 131 -1.03 11.86 -40.47
N LEU A 132 -0.88 11.45 -39.21
CA LEU A 132 -0.97 12.36 -38.07
C LEU A 132 0.39 12.97 -37.66
N GLY A 133 1.48 12.62 -38.35
CA GLY A 133 2.83 13.06 -37.97
C GLY A 133 3.28 12.55 -36.59
N LEU A 134 2.74 11.43 -36.13
CA LEU A 134 3.01 10.85 -34.81
C LEU A 134 4.00 9.68 -34.89
N SER A 135 4.76 9.43 -33.81
CA SER A 135 5.60 8.24 -33.75
C SER A 135 4.75 6.96 -33.73
N ARG A 136 5.26 5.85 -34.31
CA ARG A 136 4.58 4.55 -34.25
C ARG A 136 4.30 4.10 -32.82
N SER A 137 5.20 4.41 -31.88
CA SER A 137 5.03 4.12 -30.46
C SER A 137 3.88 4.93 -29.85
N THR A 138 3.76 6.21 -30.21
CA THR A 138 2.65 7.09 -29.78
C THR A 138 1.32 6.59 -30.33
N VAL A 139 1.24 6.23 -31.62
CA VAL A 139 0.02 5.66 -32.21
C VAL A 139 -0.31 4.32 -31.56
N GLY A 140 0.66 3.43 -31.38
CA GLY A 140 0.45 2.14 -30.70
C GLY A 140 -0.10 2.30 -29.28
N PHE A 141 0.44 3.26 -28.52
CA PHE A 141 -0.02 3.59 -27.18
C PHE A 141 -1.46 4.15 -27.14
N LEU A 142 -1.85 4.94 -28.14
CA LEU A 142 -3.19 5.54 -28.24
C LEU A 142 -4.23 4.59 -28.87
N TRP A 143 -3.80 3.63 -29.69
CA TRP A 143 -4.68 2.71 -30.44
C TRP A 143 -5.52 1.78 -29.57
N ASP A 144 -4.98 1.42 -28.41
CA ASP A 144 -5.56 0.44 -27.49
C ASP A 144 -6.26 1.14 -26.31
N ARG A 145 -6.40 2.48 -26.36
CA ARG A 145 -7.12 3.29 -25.36
C ARG A 145 -8.54 3.62 -25.83
N SER A 146 -9.47 3.67 -24.90
CA SER A 146 -10.81 4.22 -25.11
C SER A 146 -10.79 5.73 -24.92
N PRO A 147 -11.63 6.51 -25.63
CA PRO A 147 -11.79 7.92 -25.32
C PRO A 147 -12.30 8.02 -23.88
N THR A 148 -11.56 8.72 -23.02
CA THR A 148 -12.02 9.01 -21.67
C THR A 148 -13.31 9.79 -21.80
N THR A 149 -14.45 9.16 -21.51
CA THR A 149 -15.72 9.87 -21.37
C THR A 149 -15.60 10.65 -20.05
N GLU A 150 -15.18 11.91 -20.14
CA GLU A 150 -15.37 12.85 -19.04
C GLU A 150 -16.89 12.93 -18.78
N LYS A 151 -17.26 12.68 -17.53
CA LYS A 151 -18.60 12.87 -16.98
C LYS A 151 -18.50 13.99 -15.96
#